data_AF-S0DEZ5-F1
#
_entry.id   AF-S0DEZ5-F1
#
_cell.length_a   1.000
_cell.length_b   1.000
_cell.length_c   1.000
_cell.angle_alpha   90.00
_cell.angle_beta   90.00
_cell.angle_gamma   90.00
#
_symmetry.space_group_name_H-M   'P 1'
#
loop_
_entity.id
_entity.type
_entity.pdbx_description
1 polymer ?
#
loop_
_entity_poly.entity_id
_entity_poly.type
_entity_poly.pdbx_seq_one_letter_code
_entity_poly.pdbx_strand_id
1 'polypeptide(L)'
;MRILAALAGAAIPLALGKTSQTLLPESQSADARARRITELIGSNGWPGSASDIQMWRAMGISWGRDSVGPGQPDRPEEAMRIDKTGSAFDSDLPSALIRNDRNGIGSLLILGYTPIWNASVPGDSNSAPVDVEAWKRYVDAVVRKYSAPPYNLRHFQIWNEAAGKLSGGLPQATFWHGPDFSQDEKRSKPYERAMQDYVERIHIPAAQIIRRYRAYVVYGGWPDQGGLSNFRQWLEYRSPVLKERMLDWVDYIDTHYLAVSDLDPLYQQYVKNGPARGLWQTEIGDAYMKDPHYLPRYFFDFAVWALDRNWDDPDKYLSMIYHWDGYEPFRLTHRGPPRTYNVSGQSLVVLRKTVGGSLASLSKPVQFSGQGVSGRGLFSGNDVVIQVSANAGWQA
;
A
#
# COMPACT_ATOMS: atom_id res chain seq x y z
N MET A 1 -17.96 28.34 -30.84
CA MET A 1 -16.93 28.97 -29.99
C MET A 1 -16.21 27.91 -29.18
N ARG A 2 -15.05 27.48 -29.64
CA ARG A 2 -14.02 26.73 -28.92
C ARG A 2 -12.71 27.34 -29.39
N ILE A 3 -11.98 27.99 -28.51
CA ILE A 3 -10.69 28.59 -28.85
C ILE A 3 -9.62 27.69 -28.23
N LEU A 4 -9.01 26.88 -29.10
CA LEU A 4 -7.67 26.32 -28.90
C LEU A 4 -6.69 27.47 -29.17
N ALA A 5 -5.97 27.91 -28.14
CA ALA A 5 -4.83 28.79 -28.33
C ALA A 5 -3.57 27.93 -28.45
N ALA A 6 -3.13 27.75 -29.70
CA ALA A 6 -1.77 27.39 -30.04
C ALA A 6 -0.89 28.64 -29.91
N LEU A 7 0.26 28.53 -29.26
CA LEU A 7 1.33 29.51 -29.34
C LEU A 7 2.47 28.94 -30.20
N ALA A 8 2.54 29.42 -31.44
CA ALA A 8 3.78 29.54 -32.20
C ALA A 8 4.52 30.80 -31.69
N GLY A 9 5.83 30.95 -31.67
CA GLY A 9 6.93 30.13 -32.14
C GLY A 9 8.22 30.88 -31.81
N ALA A 10 9.28 30.15 -31.48
CA ALA A 10 10.64 30.63 -31.59
C ALA A 10 11.41 29.52 -32.31
N ALA A 11 12.03 29.85 -33.44
CA ALA A 11 12.81 28.91 -34.22
C ALA A 11 14.05 28.49 -33.40
N ILE A 12 14.03 27.26 -32.89
CA ILE A 12 15.17 26.65 -32.21
C ILE A 12 16.05 26.02 -33.29
N PRO A 13 17.38 26.26 -33.31
CA PRO A 13 18.26 25.53 -34.20
C PRO A 13 18.23 24.05 -33.82
N LEU A 14 17.82 23.22 -34.79
CA LEU A 14 17.91 21.76 -34.72
C LEU A 14 19.37 21.37 -34.47
N ALA A 15 19.69 21.05 -33.22
CA ALA A 15 20.86 20.26 -32.91
C ALA A 15 20.65 18.87 -33.52
N LEU A 16 21.37 18.59 -34.60
CA LEU A 16 21.50 17.27 -35.22
C LEU A 16 22.15 16.31 -34.19
N GLY A 17 21.31 15.69 -33.36
CA GLY A 17 21.69 14.54 -32.56
C GLY A 17 22.00 13.35 -33.47
N LYS A 18 23.24 12.88 -33.43
CA LYS A 18 23.68 11.67 -34.12
C LYS A 18 22.83 10.47 -33.70
N THR A 19 22.22 9.82 -34.68
CA THR A 19 21.74 8.43 -34.70
C THR A 19 21.03 7.92 -33.45
N SER A 20 19.70 7.85 -33.54
CA SER A 20 18.82 7.07 -32.66
C SER A 20 19.37 5.66 -32.46
N GLN A 21 19.90 5.37 -31.28
CA GLN A 21 19.95 3.99 -30.80
C GLN A 21 18.50 3.60 -30.54
N THR A 22 17.99 2.66 -31.32
CA THR A 22 16.65 2.11 -31.15
C THR A 22 16.53 1.59 -29.72
N LEU A 23 15.76 2.28 -28.88
CA LEU A 23 15.35 1.75 -27.59
C LEU A 23 14.47 0.55 -27.92
N LEU A 24 15.00 -0.64 -27.68
CA LEU A 24 14.23 -1.87 -27.78
C LEU A 24 13.81 -2.27 -26.36
N PRO A 25 12.59 -2.82 -26.17
CA PRO A 25 12.23 -3.47 -24.91
C PRO A 25 13.23 -4.60 -24.64
N GLU A 26 13.60 -4.80 -23.38
CA GLU A 26 14.33 -6.01 -23.01
C GLU A 26 13.50 -7.25 -23.35
N SER A 27 14.10 -8.21 -24.04
CA SER A 27 13.47 -9.49 -24.35
C SER A 27 13.32 -10.32 -23.08
N GLN A 28 12.22 -10.12 -22.36
CA GLN A 28 11.77 -11.06 -21.33
C GLN A 28 10.72 -12.01 -21.92
N SER A 29 10.77 -13.26 -21.47
CA SER A 29 10.11 -14.45 -22.02
C SER A 29 8.68 -14.24 -22.55
N ALA A 30 8.33 -14.98 -23.60
CA ALA A 30 7.03 -15.00 -24.26
C ALA A 30 5.81 -15.34 -23.36
N ASP A 31 6.02 -15.64 -22.08
CA ASP A 31 4.97 -15.93 -21.08
C ASP A 31 4.70 -14.77 -20.08
N ALA A 32 5.38 -13.63 -20.21
CA ALA A 32 5.13 -12.51 -19.30
C ALA A 32 3.77 -11.86 -19.62
N ARG A 33 2.76 -12.15 -18.78
CA ARG A 33 1.48 -11.43 -18.75
C ARG A 33 1.73 -9.92 -18.84
N ALA A 34 0.90 -9.22 -19.61
CA ALA A 34 1.03 -7.78 -19.81
C ALA A 34 0.88 -7.01 -18.48
N ARG A 35 2.01 -6.58 -17.91
CA ARG A 35 2.12 -5.74 -16.71
C ARG A 35 1.44 -4.39 -16.94
N ARG A 36 0.63 -3.91 -16.00
CA ARG A 36 -0.09 -2.63 -16.15
C ARG A 36 0.06 -1.76 -14.92
N ILE A 37 0.17 -0.44 -15.12
CA ILE A 37 0.27 0.53 -14.01
C ILE A 37 -0.85 0.34 -12.96
N THR A 38 -2.04 -0.07 -13.40
CA THR A 38 -3.20 -0.26 -12.55
C THR A 38 -3.02 -1.37 -11.53
N GLU A 39 -2.18 -2.37 -11.81
CA GLU A 39 -1.87 -3.47 -10.89
C GLU A 39 -1.07 -2.98 -9.67
N LEU A 40 -0.41 -1.82 -9.76
CA LEU A 40 0.39 -1.23 -8.67
C LEU A 40 -0.39 -0.29 -7.75
N ILE A 41 -1.63 0.08 -8.10
CA ILE A 41 -2.35 1.19 -7.46
C ILE A 41 -3.59 0.68 -6.70
N GLY A 42 -3.60 0.92 -5.39
CA GLY A 42 -4.78 0.74 -4.54
C GLY A 42 -5.16 2.00 -3.76
N SER A 43 -6.16 1.87 -2.90
CA SER A 43 -6.60 2.89 -1.97
C SER A 43 -7.05 2.28 -0.66
N ASN A 44 -6.88 3.04 0.43
CA ASN A 44 -7.60 2.81 1.68
C ASN A 44 -9.08 3.17 1.51
N GLY A 45 -9.96 2.36 2.08
CA GLY A 45 -11.39 2.36 1.86
C GLY A 45 -11.81 1.70 0.55
N TRP A 46 -13.11 1.77 0.24
CA TRP A 46 -13.73 1.16 -0.94
C TRP A 46 -14.63 2.12 -1.69
N PRO A 47 -14.87 1.90 -3.00
CA PRO A 47 -15.85 2.69 -3.73
C PRO A 47 -17.25 2.39 -3.18
N GLY A 48 -17.98 3.43 -2.77
CA GLY A 48 -19.31 3.31 -2.16
C GLY A 48 -20.45 3.24 -3.17
N SER A 49 -20.21 3.68 -4.41
CA SER A 49 -21.22 3.83 -5.45
C SER A 49 -20.71 3.46 -6.84
N ALA A 50 -21.62 3.33 -7.82
CA ALA A 50 -21.26 3.11 -9.22
C ALA A 50 -20.42 4.27 -9.80
N SER A 51 -20.71 5.51 -9.40
CA SER A 51 -19.89 6.68 -9.77
C SER A 51 -18.49 6.59 -9.18
N ASP A 52 -18.34 6.14 -7.93
CA ASP A 52 -17.02 5.95 -7.32
C ASP A 52 -16.21 4.91 -8.07
N ILE A 53 -16.83 3.80 -8.48
CA ILE A 53 -16.17 2.77 -9.29
C ILE A 53 -15.64 3.37 -10.60
N GLN A 54 -16.43 4.22 -11.27
CA GLN A 54 -15.98 4.89 -12.49
C GLN A 54 -14.80 5.82 -12.20
N MET A 55 -14.82 6.53 -11.07
CA MET A 55 -13.71 7.40 -10.65
C MET A 55 -12.43 6.62 -10.36
N TRP A 56 -12.53 5.51 -9.63
CA TRP A 56 -11.43 4.59 -9.35
C TRP A 56 -10.81 4.07 -10.66
N ARG A 57 -11.66 3.58 -11.57
CA ARG A 57 -11.22 3.09 -12.89
C ARG A 57 -10.50 4.16 -13.72
N ALA A 58 -10.99 5.40 -13.68
CA ALA A 58 -10.36 6.51 -14.39
C ALA A 58 -8.98 6.85 -13.83
N MET A 59 -8.80 6.76 -12.51
CA MET A 59 -7.50 6.96 -11.83
C MET A 59 -6.58 5.73 -11.90
N GLY A 60 -7.10 4.58 -12.34
CA GLY A 60 -6.33 3.34 -12.42
C GLY A 60 -6.23 2.57 -11.12
N ILE A 61 -7.08 2.88 -10.14
CA ILE A 61 -7.09 2.26 -8.82
C ILE A 61 -7.83 0.93 -8.92
N SER A 62 -7.15 -0.16 -8.56
CA SER A 62 -7.64 -1.53 -8.72
C SER A 62 -7.66 -2.34 -7.43
N TRP A 63 -7.22 -1.76 -6.32
CA TRP A 63 -7.22 -2.41 -5.02
C TRP A 63 -7.86 -1.54 -3.95
N GLY A 64 -8.61 -2.19 -3.06
CA GLY A 64 -9.23 -1.56 -1.90
C GLY A 64 -8.81 -2.25 -0.61
N ARG A 65 -8.50 -1.47 0.42
CA ARG A 65 -8.12 -1.96 1.75
C ARG A 65 -9.03 -1.38 2.81
N ASP A 66 -9.54 -2.23 3.69
CA ASP A 66 -10.31 -1.78 4.85
C ASP A 66 -10.29 -2.82 5.98
N SER A 67 -10.69 -2.39 7.16
CA SER A 67 -10.82 -3.19 8.38
C SER A 67 -12.04 -4.10 8.36
N VAL A 68 -11.94 -5.27 9.01
CA VAL A 68 -13.08 -6.15 9.24
C VAL A 68 -13.47 -6.12 10.71
N GLY A 69 -14.61 -5.54 10.99
CA GLY A 69 -15.01 -5.19 12.33
C GLY A 69 -15.99 -6.13 12.99
N PRO A 70 -16.14 -5.96 14.31
CA PRO A 70 -15.04 -5.84 15.29
C PRO A 70 -14.85 -7.16 16.06
N GLY A 71 -15.41 -8.26 15.55
CA GLY A 71 -15.54 -9.50 16.26
C GLY A 71 -16.58 -9.38 17.37
N GLN A 72 -16.13 -9.39 18.62
CA GLN A 72 -16.98 -9.33 19.80
C GLN A 72 -16.61 -8.08 20.59
N PRO A 73 -17.22 -6.91 20.32
CA PRO A 73 -16.70 -5.63 20.77
C PRO A 73 -16.82 -5.43 22.29
N ASP A 74 -17.90 -5.90 22.91
CA ASP A 74 -18.22 -5.53 24.29
C ASP A 74 -17.92 -6.66 25.30
N ARG A 75 -18.03 -7.94 24.91
CA ARG A 75 -17.75 -9.11 25.78
C ARG A 75 -17.54 -10.42 25.00
N PRO A 76 -16.86 -11.43 25.58
CA PRO A 76 -16.54 -12.69 24.90
C PRO A 76 -17.74 -13.58 24.56
N GLU A 77 -18.92 -13.36 25.15
CA GLU A 77 -20.13 -14.16 24.89
C GLU A 77 -20.95 -13.64 23.71
N GLU A 78 -20.61 -12.48 23.16
CA GLU A 78 -21.40 -11.87 22.08
C GLU A 78 -21.29 -12.64 20.76
N ALA A 79 -22.25 -12.39 19.87
CA ALA A 79 -22.15 -12.92 18.52
C ALA A 79 -20.90 -12.33 17.84
N MET A 80 -20.16 -13.19 17.14
CA MET A 80 -19.02 -12.79 16.32
C MET A 80 -19.50 -11.94 15.14
N ARG A 81 -19.34 -10.62 15.24
CA ARG A 81 -19.67 -9.64 14.21
C ARG A 81 -18.44 -9.49 13.31
N ILE A 82 -18.54 -10.00 12.08
CA ILE A 82 -17.47 -9.93 11.07
C ILE A 82 -17.99 -9.43 9.73
N ASP A 83 -19.18 -8.84 9.71
CA ASP A 83 -19.89 -8.41 8.49
C ASP A 83 -19.88 -6.90 8.32
N LYS A 84 -19.00 -6.22 9.05
CA LYS A 84 -18.87 -4.77 9.06
C LYS A 84 -17.45 -4.33 8.69
N THR A 85 -17.36 -3.15 8.09
CA THR A 85 -16.10 -2.53 7.63
C THR A 85 -16.11 -1.04 7.95
N GLY A 86 -14.96 -0.40 7.75
CA GLY A 86 -14.78 1.04 7.96
C GLY A 86 -14.44 1.38 9.40
N SER A 87 -13.96 2.61 9.63
CA SER A 87 -13.47 3.06 10.94
C SER A 87 -14.52 3.00 12.06
N ALA A 88 -15.81 3.11 11.73
CA ALA A 88 -16.92 3.01 12.67
C ALA A 88 -17.64 1.65 12.63
N PHE A 89 -17.20 0.71 11.77
CA PHE A 89 -17.86 -0.59 11.55
C PHE A 89 -19.37 -0.49 11.27
N ASP A 90 -19.74 0.52 10.48
CA ASP A 90 -21.14 0.81 10.10
C ASP A 90 -21.49 0.29 8.70
N SER A 91 -20.49 0.06 7.86
CA SER A 91 -20.64 -0.30 6.45
C SER A 91 -20.75 -1.81 6.25
N ASP A 92 -21.56 -2.25 5.28
CA ASP A 92 -21.75 -3.67 4.97
C ASP A 92 -20.56 -4.26 4.19
N LEU A 93 -19.83 -5.17 4.84
CA LEU A 93 -18.65 -5.79 4.28
C LEU A 93 -18.96 -6.75 3.12
N PRO A 94 -19.88 -7.74 3.27
CA PRO A 94 -20.22 -8.67 2.18
C PRO A 94 -20.56 -8.00 0.85
N SER A 95 -21.42 -6.98 0.87
CA SER A 95 -21.84 -6.29 -0.36
C SER A 95 -20.70 -5.51 -0.99
N ALA A 96 -19.79 -4.95 -0.19
CA ALA A 96 -18.63 -4.24 -0.71
C ALA A 96 -17.64 -5.20 -1.39
N LEU A 97 -17.35 -6.35 -0.79
CA LEU A 97 -16.47 -7.36 -1.40
C LEU A 97 -17.03 -7.92 -2.71
N ILE A 98 -18.31 -8.28 -2.74
CA ILE A 98 -18.98 -8.75 -3.97
C ILE A 98 -18.97 -7.66 -5.04
N ARG A 99 -19.19 -6.40 -4.65
CA ARG A 99 -19.13 -5.27 -5.59
C ARG A 99 -17.72 -5.08 -6.14
N ASN A 100 -16.69 -5.15 -5.30
CA ASN A 100 -15.30 -5.02 -5.70
C ASN A 100 -14.91 -6.13 -6.68
N ASP A 101 -15.17 -7.39 -6.34
CA ASP A 101 -14.88 -8.56 -7.19
C ASP A 101 -15.54 -8.44 -8.57
N ARG A 102 -16.85 -8.14 -8.62
CA ARG A 102 -17.60 -7.93 -9.88
C ARG A 102 -17.06 -6.79 -10.74
N ASN A 103 -16.26 -5.89 -10.18
CA ASN A 103 -15.71 -4.75 -10.87
C ASN A 103 -14.20 -4.86 -11.12
N GLY A 104 -13.58 -6.01 -10.82
CA GLY A 104 -12.15 -6.26 -10.98
C GLY A 104 -11.30 -5.49 -9.98
N ILE A 105 -11.84 -5.23 -8.78
CA ILE A 105 -11.15 -4.54 -7.70
C ILE A 105 -10.70 -5.57 -6.66
N GLY A 106 -9.40 -5.72 -6.48
CA GLY A 106 -8.81 -6.54 -5.42
C GLY A 106 -9.16 -6.03 -4.03
N SER A 107 -9.25 -6.92 -3.05
CA SER A 107 -9.63 -6.57 -1.68
C SER A 107 -8.62 -7.10 -0.69
N LEU A 108 -8.10 -6.21 0.16
CA LEU A 108 -7.28 -6.51 1.32
C LEU A 108 -8.10 -6.25 2.59
N LEU A 109 -8.23 -7.25 3.46
CA LEU A 109 -8.86 -7.07 4.76
C LEU A 109 -7.80 -6.93 5.86
N ILE A 110 -7.90 -5.85 6.63
CA ILE A 110 -7.10 -5.65 7.84
C ILE A 110 -7.78 -6.37 8.99
N LEU A 111 -7.05 -7.30 9.60
CA LEU A 111 -7.42 -7.98 10.83
C LEU A 111 -6.93 -7.13 12.02
N GLY A 112 -7.88 -6.61 12.79
CA GLY A 112 -7.68 -5.71 13.93
C GLY A 112 -9.02 -5.05 14.29
N TYR A 113 -9.16 -4.31 15.38
CA TYR A 113 -8.25 -4.12 16.52
C TYR A 113 -8.71 -4.99 17.70
N THR A 114 -7.97 -4.99 18.81
CA THR A 114 -8.33 -5.78 20.00
C THR A 114 -9.61 -5.22 20.64
N PRO A 115 -10.63 -6.04 20.95
CA PRO A 115 -11.79 -5.58 21.72
C PRO A 115 -11.38 -5.05 23.10
N ILE A 116 -12.05 -4.00 23.59
CA ILE A 116 -11.67 -3.31 24.84
C ILE A 116 -11.60 -4.27 26.04
N TRP A 117 -12.56 -5.19 26.15
CA TRP A 117 -12.58 -6.19 27.24
C TRP A 117 -11.39 -7.16 27.20
N ASN A 118 -10.76 -7.31 26.03
CA ASN A 118 -9.62 -8.19 25.81
C ASN A 118 -8.30 -7.43 25.72
N ALA A 119 -8.31 -6.10 25.85
CA ALA A 119 -7.11 -5.28 25.71
C ALA A 119 -6.17 -5.44 26.91
N SER A 120 -4.86 -5.54 26.66
CA SER A 120 -3.84 -5.53 27.72
C SER A 120 -3.64 -4.15 28.34
N VAL A 121 -3.98 -3.09 27.59
CA VAL A 121 -4.09 -1.73 28.11
C VAL A 121 -5.59 -1.44 28.33
N PRO A 122 -6.04 -1.20 29.57
CA PRO A 122 -7.46 -1.00 29.86
C PRO A 122 -8.07 0.15 29.03
N GLY A 123 -9.19 -0.12 28.36
CA GLY A 123 -9.90 0.89 27.57
C GLY A 123 -9.32 1.14 26.18
N ASP A 124 -8.29 0.41 25.76
CA ASP A 124 -7.52 0.72 24.55
C ASP A 124 -7.46 -0.45 23.56
N SER A 125 -8.12 -0.27 22.41
CA SER A 125 -8.17 -1.28 21.36
C SER A 125 -6.84 -1.49 20.63
N ASN A 126 -5.89 -0.58 20.77
CA ASN A 126 -4.62 -0.61 20.06
C ASN A 126 -3.53 -1.39 20.82
N SER A 127 -3.90 -2.25 21.75
CA SER A 127 -2.95 -3.05 22.54
C SER A 127 -3.09 -4.55 22.29
N ALA A 128 -2.09 -5.33 22.72
CA ALA A 128 -2.13 -6.79 22.59
C ALA A 128 -3.30 -7.41 23.39
N PRO A 129 -3.86 -8.56 22.95
CA PRO A 129 -4.99 -9.21 23.61
C PRO A 129 -4.55 -10.00 24.86
N VAL A 130 -5.25 -9.86 25.99
CA VAL A 130 -5.01 -10.68 27.20
C VAL A 130 -5.34 -12.15 26.98
N ASP A 131 -6.44 -12.45 26.27
CA ASP A 131 -6.78 -13.78 25.74
C ASP A 131 -6.43 -13.86 24.26
N VAL A 132 -5.31 -14.53 23.94
CA VAL A 132 -4.87 -14.79 22.57
C VAL A 132 -5.83 -15.75 21.83
N GLU A 133 -6.56 -16.62 22.54
CA GLU A 133 -7.53 -17.51 21.89
C GLU A 133 -8.75 -16.73 21.40
N ALA A 134 -9.16 -15.65 22.06
CA ALA A 134 -10.20 -14.75 21.55
C ALA A 134 -9.78 -14.08 20.24
N TRP A 135 -8.54 -13.61 20.16
CA TRP A 135 -7.96 -13.09 18.92
C TRP A 135 -7.99 -14.14 17.81
N LYS A 136 -7.52 -15.36 18.09
CA LYS A 136 -7.52 -16.48 17.14
C LYS A 136 -8.93 -16.84 16.68
N ARG A 137 -9.94 -16.85 17.57
CA ARG A 137 -11.35 -17.11 17.20
C ARG A 137 -11.89 -16.06 16.22
N TYR A 138 -11.58 -14.78 16.45
CA TYR A 138 -11.94 -13.70 15.52
C TYR A 138 -11.26 -13.88 14.16
N VAL A 139 -9.94 -14.09 14.14
CA VAL A 139 -9.19 -14.30 12.88
C VAL A 139 -9.73 -15.50 12.11
N ASP A 140 -9.94 -16.64 12.79
CA ASP A 140 -10.50 -17.84 12.15
C ASP A 140 -11.89 -17.57 11.57
N ALA A 141 -12.77 -16.88 12.30
CA ALA A 141 -14.10 -16.55 11.81
C ALA A 141 -14.06 -15.71 10.52
N VAL A 142 -13.21 -14.67 10.48
CA VAL A 142 -13.03 -13.80 9.32
C VAL A 142 -12.47 -14.58 8.14
N VAL A 143 -11.30 -15.23 8.32
CA VAL A 143 -10.60 -15.89 7.22
C VAL A 143 -11.43 -17.04 6.67
N ARG A 144 -12.05 -17.86 7.53
CA ARG A 144 -12.93 -18.95 7.11
C ARG A 144 -14.08 -18.47 6.24
N LYS A 145 -14.74 -17.37 6.62
CA LYS A 145 -15.87 -16.83 5.88
C LYS A 145 -15.43 -16.24 4.54
N TYR A 146 -14.41 -15.37 4.56
CA TYR A 146 -14.06 -14.57 3.39
C TYR A 146 -13.12 -15.28 2.41
N SER A 147 -12.40 -16.31 2.81
CA SER A 147 -11.67 -17.16 1.86
C SER A 147 -12.56 -18.15 1.11
N ALA A 148 -13.80 -18.36 1.55
CA ALA A 148 -14.77 -19.23 0.89
C ALA A 148 -15.56 -18.48 -0.21
N PRO A 149 -16.17 -19.20 -1.17
CA PRO A 149 -17.16 -18.62 -2.06
C PRO A 149 -18.32 -17.95 -1.29
N PRO A 150 -18.89 -16.85 -1.79
CA PRO A 150 -18.60 -16.22 -3.09
C PRO A 150 -17.42 -15.24 -3.08
N TYR A 151 -16.79 -14.99 -1.93
CA TYR A 151 -15.81 -13.91 -1.78
C TYR A 151 -14.41 -14.31 -2.27
N ASN A 152 -13.95 -15.52 -1.94
CA ASN A 152 -12.67 -16.08 -2.39
C ASN A 152 -11.44 -15.20 -2.07
N LEU A 153 -11.47 -14.42 -0.99
CA LEU A 153 -10.36 -13.55 -0.61
C LEU A 153 -9.12 -14.36 -0.25
N ARG A 154 -7.97 -13.86 -0.71
CA ARG A 154 -6.66 -14.46 -0.50
C ARG A 154 -5.70 -13.60 0.30
N HIS A 155 -5.97 -12.31 0.52
CA HIS A 155 -5.01 -11.41 1.16
C HIS A 155 -5.59 -10.86 2.45
N PHE A 156 -4.86 -11.07 3.55
CA PHE A 156 -5.22 -10.56 4.86
C PHE A 156 -4.01 -9.86 5.48
N GLN A 157 -4.21 -8.62 5.89
CA GLN A 157 -3.22 -7.84 6.61
C GLN A 157 -3.40 -8.04 8.10
N ILE A 158 -2.31 -8.34 8.80
CA ILE A 158 -2.34 -8.51 10.24
C ILE A 158 -1.94 -7.20 10.91
N TRP A 159 -2.93 -6.47 11.42
CA TRP A 159 -2.79 -5.18 12.08
C TRP A 159 -2.45 -4.00 11.15
N ASN A 160 -2.66 -2.76 11.60
CA ASN A 160 -2.36 -1.56 10.82
C ASN A 160 -0.87 -1.19 10.89
N GLU A 161 -0.43 -0.63 12.01
CA GLU A 161 0.93 -0.14 12.22
C GLU A 161 1.46 -0.60 13.58
N ALA A 162 1.83 -1.87 13.66
CA ALA A 162 2.51 -2.38 14.85
C ALA A 162 4.00 -2.04 14.78
N ALA A 163 4.42 -1.11 15.63
CA ALA A 163 5.81 -0.75 15.81
C ALA A 163 6.13 -0.56 17.30
N GLY A 164 7.39 -0.83 17.66
CA GLY A 164 7.92 -0.47 18.98
C GLY A 164 8.26 1.01 19.05
N LYS A 165 9.39 1.32 19.71
CA LYS A 165 9.93 2.68 19.75
C LYS A 165 10.12 3.24 18.34
N LEU A 166 9.59 4.44 18.09
CA LEU A 166 9.72 5.11 16.82
C LEU A 166 11.04 5.91 16.75
N SER A 167 11.70 5.86 15.59
CA SER A 167 12.91 6.64 15.29
C SER A 167 12.66 8.15 15.27
N GLY A 168 11.41 8.58 15.06
CA GLY A 168 10.97 9.97 15.14
C GLY A 168 10.90 10.56 16.56
N GLY A 169 11.21 9.77 17.59
CA GLY A 169 11.25 10.23 18.99
C GLY A 169 10.00 9.90 19.82
N LEU A 170 8.90 9.52 19.17
CA LEU A 170 7.70 9.07 19.88
C LEU A 170 7.99 7.80 20.70
N PRO A 171 7.60 7.75 21.99
CA PRO A 171 7.86 6.60 22.85
C PRO A 171 7.20 5.30 22.35
N GLN A 172 6.03 5.40 21.72
CA GLN A 172 5.24 4.27 21.22
C GLN A 172 4.54 4.65 19.90
N ALA A 173 4.11 3.64 19.14
CA ALA A 173 3.38 3.83 17.89
C ALA A 173 1.91 4.20 18.12
N THR A 174 1.31 4.96 17.19
CA THR A 174 -0.09 5.44 17.31
C THR A 174 -1.13 4.32 17.25
N PHE A 175 -0.81 3.20 16.63
CA PHE A 175 -1.70 2.05 16.49
C PHE A 175 -1.20 0.82 17.25
N TRP A 176 -0.22 0.96 18.13
CA TRP A 176 0.28 -0.16 18.94
C TRP A 176 0.81 0.33 20.28
N HIS A 177 0.02 0.10 21.32
CA HIS A 177 0.21 0.62 22.66
C HIS A 177 0.55 -0.49 23.66
N GLY A 178 1.31 -0.11 24.68
CA GLY A 178 1.66 -0.92 25.83
C GLY A 178 1.25 -0.30 27.16
N PRO A 179 1.58 -0.97 28.29
CA PRO A 179 1.11 -0.60 29.62
C PRO A 179 1.36 0.86 30.05
N ASP A 180 2.42 1.48 29.54
CA ASP A 180 2.79 2.88 29.84
C ASP A 180 2.30 3.88 28.77
N PHE A 181 1.30 3.53 27.96
CA PHE A 181 0.74 4.44 26.97
C PHE A 181 -0.06 5.58 27.62
N SER A 182 0.06 6.77 27.05
CA SER A 182 -0.71 7.95 27.41
C SER A 182 -0.89 8.84 26.18
N GLN A 183 -2.09 9.41 26.03
CA GLN A 183 -2.35 10.44 25.01
C GLN A 183 -1.55 11.72 25.25
N ASP A 184 -1.17 12.01 26.50
CA ASP A 184 -0.14 13.00 26.82
C ASP A 184 1.24 12.36 26.59
N GLU A 185 1.89 12.74 25.50
CA GLU A 185 3.20 12.22 25.07
C GLU A 185 4.25 12.33 26.19
N LYS A 186 4.19 13.38 27.02
CA LYS A 186 5.13 13.59 28.13
C LYS A 186 5.05 12.52 29.22
N ARG A 187 3.95 11.78 29.26
CA ARG A 187 3.70 10.70 30.23
C ARG A 187 3.86 9.32 29.61
N SER A 188 3.87 9.22 28.28
CA SER A 188 4.05 7.97 27.57
C SER A 188 5.50 7.52 27.67
N LYS A 189 5.74 6.22 27.91
CA LYS A 189 7.08 5.64 27.97
C LYS A 189 7.28 4.57 26.90
N PRO A 190 8.53 4.24 26.53
CA PRO A 190 8.79 3.16 25.58
C PRO A 190 8.18 1.83 26.03
N TYR A 191 7.54 1.13 25.10
CA TYR A 191 7.05 -0.21 25.31
C TYR A 191 8.08 -1.24 24.83
N GLU A 192 8.99 -1.65 25.72
CA GLU A 192 10.13 -2.52 25.39
C GLU A 192 9.73 -3.87 24.77
N ARG A 193 8.57 -4.40 25.18
CA ARG A 193 8.05 -5.68 24.67
C ARG A 193 7.13 -5.52 23.46
N ALA A 194 6.95 -4.31 22.93
CA ALA A 194 5.97 -4.00 21.88
C ALA A 194 5.97 -5.02 20.75
N MET A 195 7.13 -5.23 20.14
CA MET A 195 7.20 -6.11 18.98
C MET A 195 7.28 -7.59 19.35
N GLN A 196 7.73 -7.94 20.56
CA GLN A 196 7.62 -9.33 21.05
C GLN A 196 6.16 -9.71 21.20
N ASP A 197 5.38 -8.86 21.86
CA ASP A 197 3.94 -9.08 22.07
C ASP A 197 3.18 -9.04 20.73
N TYR A 198 3.56 -8.17 19.78
CA TYR A 198 2.99 -8.21 18.44
C TYR A 198 3.25 -9.55 17.74
N VAL A 199 4.52 -10.01 17.71
CA VAL A 199 4.88 -11.27 17.06
C VAL A 199 4.16 -12.45 17.70
N GLU A 200 4.19 -12.53 19.03
CA GLU A 200 3.78 -13.72 19.79
C GLU A 200 2.27 -13.79 20.04
N ARG A 201 1.59 -12.65 20.15
CA ARG A 201 0.17 -12.59 20.53
C ARG A 201 -0.74 -12.19 19.37
N ILE A 202 -0.20 -11.56 18.32
CA ILE A 202 -0.96 -11.07 17.17
C ILE A 202 -0.54 -11.78 15.88
N HIS A 203 0.70 -11.55 15.43
CA HIS A 203 1.15 -11.85 14.07
C HIS A 203 1.19 -13.35 13.78
N ILE A 204 2.03 -14.10 14.48
CA ILE A 204 2.19 -15.53 14.21
C ILE A 204 0.88 -16.31 14.44
N PRO A 205 0.12 -16.09 15.54
CA PRO A 205 -1.18 -16.74 15.73
C PRO A 205 -2.16 -16.50 14.58
N ALA A 206 -2.22 -15.28 14.04
CA ALA A 206 -3.10 -14.97 12.91
C ALA A 206 -2.57 -15.57 11.59
N ALA A 207 -1.27 -15.48 11.34
CA ALA A 207 -0.63 -16.00 10.15
C ALA A 207 -0.81 -17.52 10.00
N GLN A 208 -0.67 -18.27 11.09
CA GLN A 208 -0.95 -19.71 11.12
C GLN A 208 -2.37 -20.02 10.66
N ILE A 209 -3.36 -19.24 11.10
CA ILE A 209 -4.76 -19.41 10.70
C ILE A 209 -4.93 -19.09 9.22
N ILE A 210 -4.42 -17.94 8.75
CA ILE A 210 -4.48 -17.51 7.35
C ILE A 210 -3.92 -18.61 6.43
N ARG A 211 -2.76 -19.18 6.77
CA ARG A 211 -2.11 -20.25 6.00
C ARG A 211 -2.94 -21.53 5.95
N ARG A 212 -3.65 -21.91 7.03
CA ARG A 212 -4.54 -23.10 7.02
C ARG A 212 -5.64 -23.00 5.95
N TYR A 213 -6.10 -21.79 5.63
CA TYR A 213 -7.08 -21.54 4.57
C TYR A 213 -6.47 -21.30 3.18
N ARG A 214 -5.15 -21.53 3.02
CA ARG A 214 -4.40 -21.30 1.78
C ARG A 214 -4.56 -19.85 1.30
N ALA A 215 -4.50 -18.91 2.24
CA ALA A 215 -4.46 -17.48 1.99
C ALA A 215 -3.05 -16.94 2.32
N TYR A 216 -2.84 -15.69 1.93
CA TYR A 216 -1.58 -14.96 2.01
C TYR A 216 -1.59 -13.95 3.16
N VAL A 217 -0.46 -13.87 3.83
CA VAL A 217 -0.22 -12.96 4.93
C VAL A 217 0.46 -11.69 4.43
N VAL A 218 -0.25 -10.57 4.55
CA VAL A 218 0.31 -9.24 4.38
C VAL A 218 0.75 -8.74 5.77
N TYR A 219 1.99 -8.28 5.89
CA TYR A 219 2.51 -7.74 7.15
C TYR A 219 1.67 -6.53 7.62
N GLY A 220 1.70 -6.24 8.92
CA GLY A 220 1.04 -5.06 9.46
C GLY A 220 1.85 -3.80 9.20
N GLY A 221 1.73 -3.24 7.99
CA GLY A 221 2.07 -1.85 7.65
C GLY A 221 3.15 -1.19 8.50
N TRP A 222 4.43 -1.44 8.24
CA TRP A 222 5.49 -0.85 9.05
C TRP A 222 5.57 0.67 8.82
N PRO A 223 5.33 1.53 9.84
CA PRO A 223 5.40 2.97 9.66
C PRO A 223 6.83 3.42 9.38
N ASP A 224 7.01 4.38 8.47
CA ASP A 224 8.33 4.99 8.15
C ASP A 224 9.06 5.47 9.41
N GLN A 225 8.32 6.04 10.35
CA GLN A 225 8.78 6.48 11.67
C GLN A 225 9.40 5.34 12.50
N GLY A 226 9.06 4.08 12.25
CA GLY A 226 9.67 2.93 12.93
C GLY A 226 11.12 2.67 12.50
N GLY A 227 11.52 3.16 11.31
CA GLY A 227 12.85 3.01 10.75
C GLY A 227 13.14 1.61 10.18
N LEU A 228 13.69 1.56 8.96
CA LEU A 228 13.93 0.30 8.24
C LEU A 228 14.94 -0.63 8.93
N SER A 229 15.91 -0.10 9.67
CA SER A 229 16.85 -0.95 10.41
C SER A 229 16.13 -1.75 11.49
N ASN A 230 15.24 -1.10 12.23
CA ASN A 230 14.44 -1.71 13.28
C ASN A 230 13.44 -2.71 12.67
N PHE A 231 12.81 -2.35 11.55
CA PHE A 231 11.90 -3.27 10.84
C PHE A 231 12.60 -4.59 10.49
N ARG A 232 13.78 -4.50 9.89
CA ARG A 232 14.57 -5.67 9.48
C ARG A 232 14.97 -6.54 10.66
N GLN A 233 15.34 -5.93 11.79
CA GLN A 233 15.61 -6.67 13.02
C GLN A 233 14.40 -7.50 13.47
N TRP A 234 13.19 -6.94 13.39
CA TRP A 234 11.97 -7.64 13.79
C TRP A 234 11.52 -8.69 12.77
N LEU A 235 11.69 -8.46 11.46
CA LEU A 235 11.50 -9.50 10.44
C LEU A 235 12.33 -10.75 10.77
N GLU A 236 13.57 -10.56 11.22
CA GLU A 236 14.48 -11.64 11.58
C GLU A 236 14.28 -12.19 13.00
N TYR A 237 13.39 -11.58 13.80
CA TYR A 237 13.15 -12.01 15.17
C TYR A 237 12.55 -13.42 15.21
N ARG A 238 13.16 -14.27 16.05
CA ARG A 238 12.66 -15.61 16.39
C ARG A 238 12.06 -15.60 17.77
N SER A 239 10.77 -15.91 17.87
CA SER A 239 10.09 -16.01 19.16
C SER A 239 10.70 -17.17 19.97
N PRO A 240 11.14 -16.93 21.22
CA PRO A 240 11.59 -18.00 22.11
C PRO A 240 10.43 -18.91 22.54
N VAL A 241 9.20 -18.40 22.56
CA VAL A 241 8.00 -19.15 22.98
C VAL A 241 7.47 -20.02 21.85
N LEU A 242 7.31 -19.45 20.65
CA LEU A 242 6.75 -20.14 19.48
C LEU A 242 7.82 -20.90 18.68
N LYS A 243 9.11 -20.59 18.88
CA LYS A 243 10.28 -21.14 18.15
C LYS A 243 10.26 -20.85 16.64
N GLU A 244 9.47 -19.89 16.22
CA GLU A 244 9.27 -19.49 14.82
C GLU A 244 9.85 -18.10 14.57
N ARG A 245 10.34 -17.85 13.35
CA ARG A 245 10.81 -16.53 12.90
C ARG A 245 9.66 -15.78 12.24
N MET A 246 9.51 -14.48 12.54
CA MET A 246 8.40 -13.68 12.02
C MET A 246 8.33 -13.71 10.48
N LEU A 247 9.45 -13.47 9.81
CA LEU A 247 9.53 -13.43 8.34
C LEU A 247 9.07 -14.74 7.67
N ASP A 248 9.21 -15.90 8.31
CA ASP A 248 8.77 -17.19 7.73
C ASP A 248 7.26 -17.25 7.53
N TRP A 249 6.52 -16.35 8.18
CA TRP A 249 5.06 -16.25 8.13
C TRP A 249 4.54 -15.11 7.25
N VAL A 250 5.41 -14.31 6.63
CA VAL A 250 5.04 -13.14 5.82
C VAL A 250 5.13 -13.47 4.33
N ASP A 251 4.03 -13.37 3.59
CA ASP A 251 4.04 -13.48 2.13
C ASP A 251 4.36 -12.13 1.47
N TYR A 252 3.76 -11.04 1.97
CA TYR A 252 3.97 -9.69 1.45
C TYR A 252 4.45 -8.80 2.58
N ILE A 253 5.67 -8.27 2.42
CA ILE A 253 6.20 -7.24 3.31
C ILE A 253 5.42 -5.96 3.05
N ASP A 254 4.98 -5.29 4.11
CA ASP A 254 4.16 -4.08 4.01
C ASP A 254 4.78 -2.94 4.83
N THR A 255 4.87 -1.76 4.23
CA THR A 255 5.43 -0.55 4.83
C THR A 255 4.57 0.66 4.51
N HIS A 256 4.60 1.70 5.33
CA HIS A 256 3.85 2.92 5.08
C HIS A 256 4.78 4.11 4.85
N TYR A 257 4.42 4.97 3.88
CA TYR A 257 5.04 6.28 3.61
C TYR A 257 6.53 6.25 3.20
N LEU A 258 7.08 5.12 2.74
CA LEU A 258 8.46 5.07 2.25
C LEU A 258 8.60 5.63 0.84
N ALA A 259 9.75 6.25 0.56
CA ALA A 259 10.14 6.56 -0.81
C ALA A 259 10.45 5.27 -1.59
N VAL A 260 10.28 5.29 -2.92
CA VAL A 260 10.53 4.11 -3.78
C VAL A 260 11.96 3.56 -3.60
N SER A 261 12.96 4.43 -3.39
CA SER A 261 14.35 4.01 -3.15
C SER A 261 14.52 3.18 -1.89
N ASP A 262 13.72 3.44 -0.87
CA ASP A 262 13.82 2.81 0.45
C ASP A 262 13.24 1.39 0.46
N LEU A 263 12.53 1.01 -0.61
CA LEU A 263 12.07 -0.36 -0.83
C LEU A 263 13.19 -1.30 -1.28
N ASP A 264 14.30 -0.78 -1.83
CA ASP A 264 15.35 -1.62 -2.41
C ASP A 264 16.06 -2.52 -1.38
N PRO A 265 16.46 -2.05 -0.18
CA PRO A 265 17.04 -2.91 0.83
C PRO A 265 16.13 -4.08 1.23
N LEU A 266 14.81 -3.86 1.29
CA LEU A 266 13.83 -4.90 1.58
C LEU A 266 13.71 -5.89 0.44
N TYR A 267 13.68 -5.40 -0.81
CA TYR A 267 13.62 -6.26 -1.99
C TYR A 267 14.85 -7.17 -2.08
N GLN A 268 16.05 -6.58 -1.99
CA GLN A 268 17.30 -7.33 -2.13
C GLN A 268 17.41 -8.42 -1.07
N GLN A 269 17.01 -8.13 0.16
CA GLN A 269 17.18 -9.05 1.28
C GLN A 269 16.09 -10.11 1.36
N TYR A 270 14.83 -9.76 1.07
CA TYR A 270 13.69 -10.63 1.42
C TYR A 270 12.81 -11.08 0.26
N VAL A 271 12.87 -10.41 -0.90
CA VAL A 271 12.02 -10.75 -2.06
C VAL A 271 12.81 -11.39 -3.18
N LYS A 272 13.96 -10.80 -3.56
CA LYS A 272 14.74 -11.26 -4.73
C LYS A 272 15.07 -12.75 -4.66
N ASN A 273 15.53 -13.20 -3.49
CA ASN A 273 15.86 -14.59 -3.18
C ASN A 273 15.37 -15.00 -1.78
N GLY A 274 14.52 -14.17 -1.16
CA GLY A 274 14.05 -14.41 0.20
C GLY A 274 12.68 -15.09 0.21
N PRO A 275 12.11 -15.30 1.41
CA PRO A 275 10.85 -16.01 1.57
C PRO A 275 9.62 -15.18 1.20
N ALA A 276 9.73 -13.85 1.09
CA ALA A 276 8.61 -12.98 0.75
C ALA A 276 8.35 -12.99 -0.75
N ARG A 277 7.08 -13.02 -1.13
CA ARG A 277 6.59 -12.99 -2.51
C ARG A 277 6.69 -11.59 -3.11
N GLY A 278 6.53 -10.55 -2.29
CA GLY A 278 6.37 -9.19 -2.78
C GLY A 278 6.51 -8.11 -1.72
N LEU A 279 6.39 -6.86 -2.17
CA LEU A 279 6.49 -5.64 -1.36
C LEU A 279 5.28 -4.75 -1.61
N TRP A 280 4.54 -4.49 -0.55
CA TRP A 280 3.38 -3.63 -0.53
C TRP A 280 3.69 -2.36 0.26
N GLN A 281 3.00 -1.28 -0.10
CA GLN A 281 2.87 -0.12 0.75
C GLN A 281 1.40 0.21 0.94
N THR A 282 0.78 -0.31 2.00
CA THR A 282 -0.68 -0.16 2.16
C THR A 282 -1.12 1.22 2.63
N GLU A 283 -0.18 2.14 2.88
CA GLU A 283 -0.46 3.57 3.05
C GLU A 283 0.63 4.44 2.41
N ILE A 284 0.19 5.37 1.56
CA ILE A 284 1.00 6.49 1.08
C ILE A 284 0.18 7.77 0.91
N GLY A 285 0.86 8.91 1.01
CA GLY A 285 0.29 10.24 0.81
C GLY A 285 -0.03 10.99 2.10
N ASP A 286 -1.20 11.64 2.14
CA ASP A 286 -1.73 12.43 3.26
C ASP A 286 -1.05 13.80 3.47
N ALA A 287 -1.33 14.45 4.60
CA ALA A 287 -0.97 15.83 4.90
C ALA A 287 0.53 16.11 4.92
N TYR A 288 1.38 15.07 4.97
CA TYR A 288 2.83 15.18 4.88
C TYR A 288 3.32 15.27 3.43
N MET A 289 2.47 14.90 2.46
CA MET A 289 2.76 14.91 1.02
C MET A 289 1.82 15.89 0.29
N LYS A 290 2.00 17.19 0.59
CA LYS A 290 1.10 18.27 0.12
C LYS A 290 1.20 18.61 -1.36
N ASP A 291 2.18 18.06 -2.06
CA ASP A 291 2.34 18.28 -3.50
C ASP A 291 1.25 17.50 -4.27
N PRO A 292 0.34 18.18 -4.97
CA PRO A 292 -0.76 17.52 -5.68
C PRO A 292 -0.29 16.65 -6.85
N HIS A 293 0.98 16.71 -7.24
CA HIS A 293 1.59 15.86 -8.26
C HIS A 293 2.56 14.82 -7.67
N TYR A 294 2.53 14.59 -6.35
CA TYR A 294 3.32 13.53 -5.71
C TYR A 294 2.97 12.14 -6.23
N LEU A 295 1.70 11.74 -6.15
CA LEU A 295 1.25 10.39 -6.51
C LEU A 295 1.59 9.96 -7.95
N PRO A 296 1.35 10.76 -9.01
CA PRO A 296 1.72 10.33 -10.36
C PRO A 296 3.24 10.12 -10.50
N ARG A 297 4.07 10.95 -9.84
CA ARG A 297 5.53 10.79 -9.87
C ARG A 297 5.96 9.54 -9.14
N TYR A 298 5.41 9.32 -7.95
CA TYR A 298 5.67 8.13 -7.14
C TYR A 298 5.30 6.85 -7.90
N PHE A 299 4.09 6.75 -8.46
CA PHE A 299 3.66 5.53 -9.15
C PHE A 299 4.42 5.29 -10.46
N PHE A 300 4.84 6.34 -11.16
CA PHE A 300 5.73 6.19 -12.31
C PHE A 300 7.09 5.62 -11.88
N ASP A 301 7.71 6.19 -10.84
CA ASP A 301 8.99 5.73 -10.33
C ASP A 301 8.90 4.31 -9.75
N PHE A 302 7.77 3.98 -9.11
CA PHE A 302 7.47 2.65 -8.58
C PHE A 302 7.31 1.62 -9.70
N ALA A 303 6.66 1.97 -10.81
CA ALA A 303 6.55 1.12 -11.97
C ALA A 303 7.91 0.82 -12.61
N VAL A 304 8.75 1.84 -12.79
CA VAL A 304 10.14 1.65 -13.27
C VAL A 304 10.91 0.74 -12.33
N TRP A 305 10.84 1.01 -11.01
CA TRP A 305 11.50 0.22 -9.99
C TRP A 305 11.04 -1.25 -9.98
N ALA A 306 9.74 -1.50 -10.17
CA ALA A 306 9.14 -2.83 -10.19
C ALA A 306 9.56 -3.64 -11.41
N LEU A 307 9.60 -3.01 -12.59
CA LEU A 307 10.02 -3.66 -13.84
C LEU A 307 11.46 -4.18 -13.75
N ASP A 308 12.35 -3.43 -13.10
CA ASP A 308 13.75 -3.83 -12.86
C ASP A 308 13.91 -4.91 -11.77
N ARG A 309 12.81 -5.31 -11.12
CA ARG A 309 12.80 -6.20 -9.94
C ARG A 309 11.93 -7.43 -10.15
N ASN A 310 11.99 -7.98 -11.37
CA ASN A 310 11.29 -9.20 -11.74
C ASN A 310 9.80 -9.17 -11.36
N TRP A 311 9.08 -8.15 -11.82
CA TRP A 311 7.62 -8.08 -11.65
C TRP A 311 6.94 -9.15 -12.52
N ASP A 312 6.81 -10.35 -11.96
CA ASP A 312 6.33 -11.58 -12.61
C ASP A 312 4.94 -12.04 -12.09
N ASP A 313 4.49 -11.49 -10.97
CA ASP A 313 3.18 -11.72 -10.37
C ASP A 313 2.43 -10.37 -10.27
N PRO A 314 1.15 -10.27 -10.70
CA PRO A 314 0.37 -9.02 -10.65
C PRO A 314 0.25 -8.45 -9.23
N ASP A 315 0.29 -9.29 -8.20
CA ASP A 315 0.16 -8.90 -6.80
C ASP A 315 1.53 -8.71 -6.13
N LYS A 316 2.64 -8.82 -6.88
CA LYS A 316 4.00 -8.72 -6.33
C LYS A 316 4.28 -7.37 -5.68
N TYR A 317 3.77 -6.31 -6.30
CA TYR A 317 4.04 -4.94 -5.90
C TYR A 317 2.74 -4.15 -5.90
N LEU A 318 2.46 -3.47 -4.79
CA LEU A 318 1.21 -2.73 -4.64
C LEU A 318 1.45 -1.54 -3.72
N SER A 319 0.88 -0.38 -4.03
CA SER A 319 0.89 0.76 -3.11
C SER A 319 -0.48 1.41 -3.07
N MET A 320 -0.96 1.72 -1.86
CA MET A 320 -2.33 2.13 -1.60
C MET A 320 -2.39 3.54 -1.02
N ILE A 321 -3.23 4.36 -1.64
CA ILE A 321 -3.36 5.77 -1.29
C ILE A 321 -4.23 5.91 -0.04
N TYR A 322 -3.73 6.58 1.00
CA TYR A 322 -4.48 6.75 2.26
C TYR A 322 -5.55 7.85 2.19
N HIS A 323 -5.27 8.92 1.45
CA HIS A 323 -5.95 10.20 1.59
C HIS A 323 -6.98 10.47 0.47
N TRP A 324 -8.07 9.71 0.50
CA TRP A 324 -9.08 9.72 -0.55
C TRP A 324 -9.84 11.05 -0.71
N ASP A 325 -10.56 11.48 0.33
CA ASP A 325 -11.43 12.66 0.27
C ASP A 325 -10.88 13.86 1.03
N GLY A 326 -11.08 15.06 0.48
CA GLY A 326 -10.92 16.34 1.19
C GLY A 326 -11.01 17.54 0.25
N TYR A 327 -10.86 18.74 0.79
CA TYR A 327 -10.87 19.97 -0.02
C TYR A 327 -9.47 20.33 -0.54
N GLU A 328 -8.44 19.76 0.06
CA GLU A 328 -7.06 20.08 -0.24
C GLU A 328 -6.66 19.50 -1.60
N PRO A 329 -5.87 20.23 -2.42
CA PRO A 329 -5.50 19.79 -3.78
C PRO A 329 -4.79 18.43 -3.86
N PHE A 330 -4.10 18.03 -2.78
CA PHE A 330 -3.38 16.76 -2.69
C PHE A 330 -4.30 15.55 -2.43
N ARG A 331 -5.52 15.74 -1.90
CA ARG A 331 -6.54 14.67 -1.77
C ARG A 331 -7.02 14.23 -3.16
N LEU A 332 -7.51 13.01 -3.31
CA LEU A 332 -7.93 12.50 -4.62
C LEU A 332 -9.26 13.11 -5.10
N THR A 333 -10.24 13.17 -4.21
CA THR A 333 -11.59 13.62 -4.51
C THR A 333 -12.12 14.60 -3.50
N HIS A 334 -13.11 15.38 -3.92
CA HIS A 334 -13.89 16.24 -3.06
C HIS A 334 -15.31 15.68 -2.93
N ARG A 335 -15.78 15.45 -1.69
CA ARG A 335 -17.15 14.97 -1.41
C ARG A 335 -18.17 16.04 -1.79
N GLY A 336 -19.17 15.66 -2.57
CA GLY A 336 -20.31 16.50 -2.93
C GLY A 336 -21.29 15.72 -3.81
N PRO A 337 -22.49 16.24 -4.08
CA PRO A 337 -23.37 15.75 -5.12
C PRO A 337 -23.23 16.63 -6.39
N PRO A 338 -22.42 16.25 -7.41
CA PRO A 338 -21.63 15.03 -7.53
C PRO A 338 -20.23 15.13 -6.91
N ARG A 339 -19.61 13.98 -6.62
CA ARG A 339 -18.20 13.89 -6.19
C ARG A 339 -17.32 14.26 -7.39
N THR A 340 -16.28 15.06 -7.14
CA THR A 340 -15.38 15.54 -8.20
C THR A 340 -13.92 15.19 -7.88
N TYR A 341 -13.07 15.20 -8.90
CA TYR A 341 -11.63 15.05 -8.72
C TYR A 341 -11.00 16.37 -8.26
N ASN A 342 -10.09 16.28 -7.30
CA ASN A 342 -9.12 17.33 -7.03
C ASN A 342 -7.92 17.21 -8.00
N VAL A 343 -6.94 18.10 -7.88
CA VAL A 343 -5.75 18.14 -8.75
C VAL A 343 -4.98 16.81 -8.72
N SER A 344 -4.81 16.22 -7.54
CA SER A 344 -4.14 14.92 -7.37
C SER A 344 -4.88 13.77 -8.07
N GLY A 345 -6.21 13.69 -7.89
CA GLY A 345 -7.04 12.70 -8.60
C GLY A 345 -6.98 12.88 -10.13
N GLN A 346 -7.07 14.12 -10.63
CA GLN A 346 -6.91 14.40 -12.07
C GLN A 346 -5.53 14.00 -12.57
N SER A 347 -4.48 14.19 -11.76
CA SER A 347 -3.12 13.83 -12.13
C SER A 347 -2.93 12.31 -12.25
N LEU A 348 -3.61 11.50 -11.42
CA LEU A 348 -3.65 10.04 -11.59
C LEU A 348 -4.41 9.62 -12.85
N VAL A 349 -5.51 10.31 -13.20
CA VAL A 349 -6.20 10.08 -14.48
C VAL A 349 -5.25 10.34 -15.65
N VAL A 350 -4.41 11.37 -15.58
CA VAL A 350 -3.39 11.65 -16.59
C VAL A 350 -2.35 10.54 -16.62
N LEU A 351 -1.77 10.14 -15.48
CA LEU A 351 -0.82 9.02 -15.41
C LEU A 351 -1.40 7.77 -16.09
N ARG A 352 -2.61 7.33 -15.69
CA ARG A 352 -3.26 6.13 -16.22
C ARG A 352 -3.52 6.21 -17.73
N LYS A 353 -3.73 7.40 -18.29
CA LYS A 353 -3.84 7.60 -19.74
C LYS A 353 -2.49 7.53 -20.44
N THR A 354 -1.46 8.12 -19.85
CA THR A 354 -0.11 8.20 -20.43
C THR A 354 0.61 6.84 -20.38
N VAL A 355 0.46 6.07 -19.30
CA VAL A 355 1.10 4.74 -19.12
C VAL A 355 0.07 3.60 -19.04
N GLY A 356 -1.01 3.70 -19.82
CA GLY A 356 -2.12 2.75 -19.80
C GLY A 356 -1.90 1.43 -20.56
N GLY A 357 -0.80 1.33 -21.31
CA GLY A 357 -0.41 0.14 -22.09
C GLY A 357 0.26 -0.95 -21.25
N SER A 358 0.73 -2.00 -21.92
CA SER A 358 1.60 -3.00 -21.29
C SER A 358 2.95 -2.38 -20.98
N LEU A 359 3.45 -2.56 -19.76
CA LEU A 359 4.69 -1.95 -19.30
C LEU A 359 5.91 -2.85 -19.52
N ALA A 360 7.04 -2.24 -19.90
CA ALA A 360 8.35 -2.91 -19.99
C ALA A 360 9.50 -1.93 -19.68
N SER A 361 10.61 -2.44 -19.14
CA SER A 361 11.82 -1.64 -18.90
C SER A 361 12.46 -1.19 -20.21
N LEU A 362 13.14 -0.05 -20.16
CA LEU A 362 14.08 0.34 -21.20
C LEU A 362 15.37 -0.46 -21.04
N SER A 363 15.92 -0.99 -22.14
CA SER A 363 17.22 -1.70 -22.14
C SER A 363 18.42 -0.82 -21.75
N LYS A 364 18.26 0.51 -21.77
CA LYS A 364 19.26 1.46 -21.29
C LYS A 364 18.57 2.60 -20.54
N PRO A 365 19.18 3.10 -19.45
CA PRO A 365 18.68 4.29 -18.77
C PRO A 365 18.63 5.51 -19.70
N VAL A 366 17.62 6.35 -19.53
CA VAL A 366 17.52 7.63 -20.24
C VAL A 366 18.70 8.53 -19.85
N GLN A 367 19.44 9.01 -20.84
CA GLN A 367 20.59 9.90 -20.64
C GLN A 367 20.17 11.35 -20.88
N PHE A 368 20.60 12.25 -19.99
CA PHE A 368 20.38 13.69 -20.11
C PHE A 368 21.74 14.40 -20.15
N SER A 369 21.90 15.33 -21.10
CA SER A 369 23.16 16.05 -21.32
C SER A 369 23.29 17.35 -20.51
N GLY A 370 22.20 17.83 -19.91
CA GLY A 370 22.17 19.07 -19.13
C GLY A 370 22.40 18.83 -17.64
N GLN A 371 23.22 19.68 -17.00
CA GLN A 371 23.34 19.68 -15.55
C GLN A 371 21.99 20.02 -14.90
N GLY A 372 21.63 19.29 -13.85
CA GLY A 372 20.36 19.50 -13.14
C GLY A 372 19.13 18.98 -13.87
N VAL A 373 19.29 18.12 -14.89
CA VAL A 373 18.20 17.37 -15.53
C VAL A 373 18.41 15.88 -15.27
N SER A 374 17.33 15.21 -14.86
CA SER A 374 17.31 13.77 -14.65
C SER A 374 15.94 13.21 -15.05
N GLY A 375 15.84 11.89 -15.16
CA GLY A 375 14.58 11.27 -15.49
C GLY A 375 14.67 9.76 -15.58
N ARG A 376 13.50 9.15 -15.68
CA ARG A 376 13.32 7.71 -15.85
C ARG A 376 12.34 7.47 -16.98
N GLY A 377 12.45 6.31 -17.62
CA GLY A 377 11.55 5.95 -18.69
C GLY A 377 11.18 4.48 -18.67
N LEU A 378 10.04 4.19 -19.29
CA LEU A 378 9.53 2.85 -19.52
C LEU A 378 8.80 2.81 -20.87
N PHE A 379 8.54 1.60 -21.37
CA PHE A 379 7.59 1.40 -22.46
C PHE A 379 6.18 1.28 -21.92
N SER A 380 5.21 1.89 -22.61
CA SER A 380 3.77 1.68 -22.42
C SER A 380 3.17 1.29 -23.77
N GLY A 381 3.01 0.00 -24.00
CA GLY A 381 2.70 -0.52 -25.34
C GLY A 381 3.85 -0.24 -26.30
N ASN A 382 3.59 0.51 -27.35
CA ASN A 382 4.60 0.89 -28.35
C ASN A 382 5.22 2.28 -28.07
N ASP A 383 4.75 2.97 -27.03
CA ASP A 383 5.21 4.32 -26.70
C ASP A 383 6.32 4.27 -25.65
N VAL A 384 7.31 5.15 -25.80
CA VAL A 384 8.28 5.44 -24.73
C VAL A 384 7.76 6.62 -23.92
N VAL A 385 7.59 6.42 -22.61
CA VAL A 385 7.17 7.48 -21.69
C VAL A 385 8.35 7.82 -20.78
N ILE A 386 8.63 9.10 -20.62
CA ILE A 386 9.75 9.59 -19.81
C ILE A 386 9.22 10.59 -18.79
N GLN A 387 9.49 10.32 -17.51
CA GLN A 387 9.32 11.28 -16.42
C GLN A 387 10.63 12.06 -16.26
N VAL A 388 10.56 13.38 -16.42
CA VAL A 388 11.71 14.28 -16.35
C VAL A 388 11.60 15.18 -15.12
N SER A 389 12.70 15.35 -14.41
CA SER A 389 12.88 16.34 -13.34
C SER A 389 14.03 17.25 -13.72
N ALA A 390 13.80 18.56 -13.64
CA ALA A 390 14.79 19.55 -14.01
C ALA A 390 14.73 20.78 -13.09
N ASN A 391 15.87 21.42 -12.88
CA ASN A 391 15.93 22.72 -12.19
C ASN A 391 15.11 23.78 -12.94
N ALA A 392 14.51 24.70 -12.19
CA ALA A 392 13.84 25.85 -12.78
C ALA A 392 14.82 26.64 -13.67
N GLY A 393 14.40 26.95 -14.91
CA GLY A 393 15.23 27.69 -15.86
C GLY A 393 16.22 26.86 -16.69
N TRP A 394 16.15 25.52 -16.69
CA TRP A 394 17.05 24.69 -17.52
C TRP A 394 16.91 24.92 -19.04
N GLN A 395 15.79 25.48 -19.48
CA GLN A 395 15.54 25.86 -20.88
C GLN A 395 15.82 27.34 -21.18
N ALA A 396 16.42 28.09 -20.23
CA ALA A 396 16.74 29.50 -20.43
C ALA A 396 17.95 29.71 -21.34
#